data_AF-A0A069IPM0-F1
#
_entry.id   AF-A0A069IPM0-F1
#
_cell.length_a   1.000
_cell.length_b   1.000
_cell.length_c   1.000
_cell.angle_alpha   90.00
_cell.angle_beta   90.00
_cell.angle_gamma   90.00
#
_symmetry.space_group_name_H-M   'P 1'
#
loop_
_entity.id
_entity.type
_entity.pdbx_description
1 polymer ?
#
loop_
_entity_poly.entity_id
_entity_poly.type
_entity_poly.pdbx_seq_one_letter_code
_entity_poly.pdbx_strand_id
1 'polypeptide(L)'
;MTNETEGPNRPDRRPGIAICTYDGDSGWDLVEDLSGEAWSPPGARTIRVSMGDPDALADTLGADLKDGRCRAVLLVGRTHKGAAFRIQMRAENRALDRKDRLSVTGPGVARTTAPVADILRALHASGLPAEASSEAEDDAGSYLLYRILADLDDGPHTPAVGLLRSPASADETAVKKAVEAAASIMAGHMALSPRT
;
A
#
# COMPACT_ATOMS: atom_id res chain seq x y z
N MET A 1 10.27 50.68 -3.88
CA MET A 1 11.06 49.47 -3.56
C MET A 1 10.13 48.29 -3.67
N THR A 2 10.14 47.66 -4.85
CA THR A 2 9.41 46.44 -5.17
C THR A 2 10.16 45.26 -4.56
N ASN A 3 9.57 44.61 -3.55
CA ASN A 3 10.02 43.29 -3.11
C ASN A 3 9.29 42.25 -3.97
N GLU A 4 9.96 41.82 -5.03
CA GLU A 4 9.70 40.53 -5.67
C GLU A 4 10.52 39.47 -4.93
N THR A 5 9.90 38.48 -4.28
CA THR A 5 10.31 37.06 -4.37
C THR A 5 9.35 36.16 -3.59
N GLU A 6 8.35 35.62 -4.28
CA GLU A 6 7.76 34.33 -3.92
C GLU A 6 7.80 33.48 -5.19
N GLY A 7 8.78 32.58 -5.27
CA GLY A 7 8.98 31.70 -6.41
C GLY A 7 7.86 30.66 -6.51
N PRO A 8 7.50 30.19 -7.72
CA PRO A 8 6.42 29.23 -7.90
C PRO A 8 6.79 27.85 -7.34
N ASN A 9 5.92 27.33 -6.47
CA ASN A 9 5.67 25.93 -6.12
C ASN A 9 6.83 24.93 -6.37
N ARG A 10 7.75 24.80 -5.40
CA ARG A 10 8.80 23.77 -5.46
C ARG A 10 8.14 22.38 -5.39
N PRO A 11 8.40 21.45 -6.33
CA PRO A 11 7.78 20.13 -6.30
C PRO A 11 8.17 19.40 -5.01
N ASP A 12 7.20 18.79 -4.34
CA ASP A 12 7.43 18.00 -3.12
C ASP A 12 8.38 16.85 -3.42
N ARG A 13 9.57 16.88 -2.79
CA ARG A 13 10.65 15.93 -3.01
C ARG A 13 10.67 14.77 -2.01
N ARG A 14 9.75 14.73 -1.04
CA ARG A 14 9.64 13.60 -0.10
C ARG A 14 9.33 12.31 -0.88
N PRO A 15 9.86 11.13 -0.51
CA PRO A 15 9.54 9.87 -1.19
C PRO A 15 8.02 9.63 -1.27
N GLY A 16 7.56 9.07 -2.39
CA GLY A 16 6.14 8.77 -2.61
C GLY A 16 5.72 7.46 -1.96
N ILE A 17 4.54 7.43 -1.34
CA ILE A 17 3.81 6.20 -0.98
C ILE A 17 2.48 6.17 -1.76
N ALA A 18 2.28 5.14 -2.58
CA ALA A 18 1.00 4.91 -3.23
C ALA A 18 0.07 4.18 -2.26
N ILE A 19 -1.08 4.78 -1.94
CA ILE A 19 -2.14 4.15 -1.16
C ILE A 19 -3.28 3.87 -2.13
N CYS A 20 -3.63 2.59 -2.28
CA CYS A 20 -4.53 2.15 -3.33
C CYS A 20 -5.63 1.26 -2.76
N THR A 21 -6.87 1.75 -2.84
CA THR A 21 -8.07 0.93 -2.69
C THR A 21 -8.32 0.17 -3.98
N TYR A 22 -8.25 -1.15 -3.95
CA TYR A 22 -8.56 -1.98 -5.13
C TYR A 22 -9.98 -2.54 -5.10
N ASP A 23 -10.65 -2.46 -3.94
CA ASP A 23 -12.02 -2.88 -3.76
C ASP A 23 -12.95 -1.66 -3.94
N GLY A 24 -13.61 -1.60 -5.10
CA GLY A 24 -14.46 -0.48 -5.51
C GLY A 24 -15.74 -0.30 -4.69
N ASP A 25 -16.10 -1.30 -3.88
CA ASP A 25 -17.31 -1.29 -3.04
C ASP A 25 -17.08 -0.66 -1.67
N SER A 26 -15.86 -0.15 -1.45
CA SER A 26 -15.45 0.30 -0.12
C SER A 26 -16.01 1.67 0.25
N GLY A 27 -16.30 2.53 -0.74
CA GLY A 27 -16.87 3.87 -0.52
C GLY A 27 -15.99 4.80 0.32
N TRP A 28 -14.73 4.40 0.57
CA TRP A 28 -13.86 5.10 1.49
C TRP A 28 -13.05 6.16 0.79
N ASP A 29 -13.13 7.38 1.28
CA ASP A 29 -12.14 8.40 0.99
C ASP A 29 -10.99 8.32 2.01
N LEU A 30 -10.17 7.29 1.86
CA LEU A 30 -9.09 6.99 2.83
C LEU A 30 -7.94 8.00 2.80
N VAL A 31 -7.96 8.92 1.82
CA VAL A 31 -6.83 9.79 1.53
C VAL A 31 -7.22 11.25 1.63
N GLU A 32 -8.49 11.64 1.55
CA GLU A 32 -8.89 13.01 1.88
C GLU A 32 -8.94 13.19 3.41
N ASP A 33 -8.10 14.10 3.91
CA ASP A 33 -8.56 14.89 5.04
C ASP A 33 -9.64 15.84 4.49
N LEU A 34 -10.58 16.26 5.34
CA LEU A 34 -11.78 17.03 4.95
C LEU A 34 -11.46 18.40 4.27
N SER A 35 -10.22 18.67 3.87
CA SER A 35 -9.75 19.78 3.02
C SER A 35 -9.74 19.49 1.51
N GLY A 36 -9.89 18.23 1.06
CA GLY A 36 -9.77 17.85 -0.36
C GLY A 36 -8.34 17.54 -0.83
N GLU A 37 -7.35 17.62 0.07
CA GLU A 37 -5.97 17.20 -0.19
C GLU A 37 -5.68 15.78 0.31
N ALA A 38 -4.75 15.11 -0.37
CA ALA A 38 -4.28 13.80 0.04
C ALA A 38 -3.45 13.91 1.33
N TRP A 39 -3.95 13.38 2.43
CA TRP A 39 -3.16 13.24 3.65
C TRP A 39 -1.86 12.51 3.35
N SER A 40 -0.75 13.04 3.87
CA SER A 40 0.59 12.49 3.66
C SER A 40 1.26 12.16 4.99
N PRO A 41 1.81 10.94 5.16
CA PRO A 41 2.51 10.60 6.39
C PRO A 41 3.78 11.46 6.58
N PRO A 42 4.21 11.70 7.82
CA PRO A 42 5.46 12.42 8.09
C PRO A 42 6.64 11.83 7.30
N GLY A 43 7.36 12.67 6.57
CA GLY A 43 8.55 12.26 5.80
C GLY A 43 8.27 11.65 4.42
N ALA A 44 7.03 11.43 4.02
CA ALA A 44 6.64 10.97 2.68
C ALA A 44 5.50 11.80 2.11
N ARG A 45 5.22 11.65 0.81
CA ARG A 45 4.06 12.22 0.13
C ARG A 45 3.15 11.10 -0.35
N THR A 46 1.84 11.25 -0.19
CA THR A 46 0.89 10.26 -0.72
C THR A 46 0.71 10.47 -2.22
N ILE A 47 0.76 9.37 -2.98
CA ILE A 47 0.40 9.34 -4.39
C ILE A 47 -0.98 8.72 -4.49
N ARG A 48 -1.94 9.50 -5.00
CA ARG A 48 -3.27 9.00 -5.32
C ARG A 48 -3.16 8.05 -6.50
N VAL A 49 -3.75 6.87 -6.36
CA VAL A 49 -3.86 5.88 -7.42
C VAL A 49 -5.33 5.68 -7.70
N SER A 50 -5.75 5.97 -8.93
CA SER A 50 -7.13 5.76 -9.34
C SER A 50 -7.47 4.27 -9.30
N MET A 51 -8.67 3.95 -8.82
CA MET A 51 -9.21 2.61 -8.97
C MET A 51 -9.33 2.24 -10.45
N GLY A 52 -9.18 0.96 -10.75
CA GLY A 52 -9.23 0.48 -12.12
C GLY A 52 -9.20 -1.03 -12.20
N ASP A 53 -9.15 -1.52 -13.43
CA ASP A 53 -8.94 -2.93 -13.72
C ASP A 53 -7.67 -3.46 -13.00
N PRO A 54 -7.73 -4.64 -12.35
CA PRO A 54 -6.61 -5.17 -11.58
C PRO A 54 -5.31 -5.31 -12.37
N ASP A 55 -5.37 -5.59 -13.68
CA ASP A 55 -4.17 -5.72 -14.49
C ASP A 55 -3.50 -4.38 -14.72
N ALA A 56 -4.29 -3.39 -15.18
CA ALA A 56 -3.82 -2.03 -15.37
C ALA A 56 -3.28 -1.41 -14.06
N LEU A 57 -3.92 -1.74 -12.93
CA LEU A 57 -3.50 -1.27 -11.62
C LEU A 57 -2.15 -1.86 -11.19
N ALA A 58 -1.95 -3.17 -11.36
CA ALA A 58 -0.67 -3.82 -11.09
C ALA A 58 0.44 -3.26 -11.98
N ASP A 59 0.17 -3.06 -13.28
CA ASP A 59 1.13 -2.48 -14.23
C ASP A 59 1.54 -1.07 -13.82
N THR A 60 0.55 -0.23 -13.47
CA THR A 60 0.80 1.16 -13.06
C THR A 60 1.63 1.23 -11.78
N LEU A 61 1.26 0.46 -10.75
CA LEU A 61 1.98 0.42 -9.47
C LEU A 61 3.40 -0.14 -9.63
N GLY A 62 3.56 -1.18 -10.45
CA GLY A 62 4.88 -1.76 -10.75
C GLY A 62 5.78 -0.77 -11.49
N ALA A 63 5.24 -0.06 -12.49
CA ALA A 63 5.97 1.00 -13.20
C ALA A 63 6.35 2.15 -12.26
N ASP A 64 5.45 2.59 -11.39
CA ASP A 64 5.73 3.65 -10.40
C ASP A 64 6.89 3.31 -9.47
N LEU A 65 6.99 2.05 -9.07
CA LEU A 65 8.08 1.55 -8.24
C LEU A 65 9.40 1.49 -9.02
N LYS A 66 9.38 0.97 -10.25
CA LYS A 66 10.56 0.85 -11.12
C LYS A 66 11.13 2.21 -11.52
N ASP A 67 10.26 3.16 -11.84
CA ASP A 67 10.62 4.53 -12.21
C ASP A 67 10.97 5.41 -11.00
N GLY A 68 10.84 4.88 -9.78
CA GLY A 68 11.10 5.62 -8.54
C GLY A 68 10.08 6.73 -8.24
N ARG A 69 8.91 6.72 -8.90
CA ARG A 69 7.81 7.66 -8.61
C ARG A 69 7.30 7.48 -7.19
N CYS A 70 7.19 6.23 -6.72
CA CYS A 70 7.00 5.89 -5.31
C CYS A 70 8.06 4.90 -4.82
N ARG A 71 8.22 4.84 -3.50
CA ARG A 71 9.12 3.89 -2.80
C ARG A 71 8.35 2.95 -1.88
N ALA A 72 7.02 3.09 -1.85
CA ALA A 72 6.13 2.21 -1.13
C ALA A 72 4.76 2.11 -1.82
N VAL A 73 4.12 0.95 -1.71
CA VAL A 73 2.73 0.69 -2.12
C VAL A 73 1.99 0.03 -0.95
N LEU A 74 0.89 0.64 -0.52
CA LEU A 74 -0.05 0.05 0.42
C LEU A 74 -1.38 -0.22 -0.30
N LEU A 75 -1.63 -1.49 -0.60
CA LEU A 75 -2.93 -1.95 -1.07
C LEU A 75 -3.91 -2.02 0.10
N VAL A 76 -5.13 -1.55 -0.11
CA VAL A 76 -6.20 -1.54 0.89
C VAL A 76 -7.45 -2.19 0.33
N GLY A 77 -8.02 -3.13 1.06
CA GLY A 77 -9.27 -3.78 0.72
C GLY A 77 -9.99 -4.32 1.95
N ARG A 78 -11.06 -5.06 1.75
CA ARG A 78 -11.77 -5.74 2.84
C ARG A 78 -11.24 -7.15 3.07
N THR A 79 -11.40 -7.63 4.30
CA THR A 79 -11.38 -9.06 4.59
C THR A 79 -12.80 -9.56 4.77
N HIS A 80 -13.10 -10.69 4.14
CA HIS A 80 -14.28 -11.51 4.39
C HIS A 80 -14.05 -12.54 5.51
N LYS A 81 -12.87 -12.50 6.14
CA LYS A 81 -12.42 -13.46 7.16
C LYS A 81 -12.06 -12.78 8.48
N GLY A 82 -12.77 -13.16 9.53
CA GLY A 82 -12.47 -12.72 10.90
C GLY A 82 -12.89 -11.27 11.19
N ALA A 83 -12.54 -10.80 12.37
CA ALA A 83 -12.99 -9.50 12.91
C ALA A 83 -11.85 -8.51 13.16
N ALA A 84 -10.62 -8.85 12.77
CA ALA A 84 -9.42 -8.01 12.95
C ALA A 84 -8.93 -7.47 11.60
N PHE A 85 -8.18 -6.37 11.63
CA PHE A 85 -7.38 -5.94 10.49
C PHE A 85 -6.32 -6.99 10.17
N ARG A 86 -6.03 -7.20 8.89
CA ARG A 86 -5.06 -8.23 8.47
C ARG A 86 -3.99 -7.64 7.56
N ILE A 87 -2.73 -7.88 7.88
CA ILE A 87 -1.61 -7.60 6.97
C ILE A 87 -1.23 -8.91 6.27
N GLN A 88 -1.34 -8.95 4.94
CA GLN A 88 -1.00 -10.15 4.19
C GLN A 88 0.52 -10.29 4.00
N MET A 89 1.09 -11.39 4.50
CA MET A 89 2.53 -11.65 4.55
C MET A 89 3.10 -12.22 3.24
N ARG A 90 2.26 -12.82 2.40
CA ARG A 90 2.67 -13.45 1.15
C ARG A 90 1.51 -13.57 0.17
N ALA A 91 1.84 -13.69 -1.10
CA ALA A 91 0.89 -13.98 -2.17
C ALA A 91 1.40 -15.11 -3.05
N GLU A 92 0.49 -15.94 -3.54
CA GLU A 92 0.80 -17.08 -4.41
C GLU A 92 0.75 -16.66 -5.88
N ASN A 93 1.55 -17.34 -6.71
CA ASN A 93 1.56 -17.18 -8.16
C ASN A 93 0.31 -17.80 -8.78
N ARG A 94 -0.78 -17.06 -8.73
CA ARG A 94 -2.10 -17.54 -9.09
C ARG A 94 -2.82 -16.45 -9.87
N ALA A 95 -3.42 -16.82 -11.01
CA ALA A 95 -4.18 -15.89 -11.83
C ALA A 95 -5.40 -15.35 -11.06
N LEU A 96 -5.98 -14.24 -11.55
CA LEU A 96 -7.10 -13.58 -10.88
C LEU A 96 -8.31 -14.53 -10.71
N ASP A 97 -8.56 -15.39 -11.70
CA ASP A 97 -9.61 -16.41 -11.66
C ASP A 97 -9.27 -17.65 -10.79
N ARG A 98 -8.05 -17.70 -10.29
CA ARG A 98 -7.48 -18.71 -9.40
C ARG A 98 -7.36 -20.11 -9.97
N LYS A 99 -7.63 -20.32 -11.24
CA LYS A 99 -7.60 -21.65 -11.84
C LYS A 99 -6.18 -22.05 -12.19
N ASP A 100 -5.43 -21.09 -12.75
CA ASP A 100 -4.10 -21.32 -13.29
C ASP A 100 -3.03 -20.52 -12.57
N ARG A 101 -1.78 -20.91 -12.84
CA ARG A 101 -0.61 -20.15 -12.43
C ARG A 101 -0.53 -18.87 -13.25
N LEU A 102 -0.28 -17.73 -12.61
CA LEU A 102 -0.18 -16.46 -13.31
C LEU A 102 1.06 -16.38 -14.22
N SER A 103 2.20 -16.81 -13.72
CA SER A 103 3.48 -16.76 -14.43
C SER A 103 4.18 -18.11 -14.36
N VAL A 104 4.56 -18.64 -15.53
CA VAL A 104 5.29 -19.92 -15.63
C VAL A 104 6.71 -19.81 -15.07
N THR A 105 7.34 -18.64 -15.22
CA THR A 105 8.75 -18.38 -14.86
C THR A 105 8.92 -17.67 -13.52
N GLY A 106 7.89 -16.99 -13.02
CA GLY A 106 7.93 -16.27 -11.74
C GLY A 106 7.97 -17.21 -10.52
N PRO A 107 8.34 -16.70 -9.33
CA PRO A 107 8.39 -17.50 -8.11
C PRO A 107 7.02 -18.13 -7.80
N GLY A 108 6.98 -19.24 -7.05
CA GLY A 108 5.69 -19.83 -6.64
C GLY A 108 4.92 -18.96 -5.63
N VAL A 109 5.66 -18.18 -4.83
CA VAL A 109 5.16 -17.30 -3.77
C VAL A 109 6.03 -16.06 -3.71
N ALA A 110 5.42 -14.89 -3.57
CA ALA A 110 6.08 -13.63 -3.28
C ALA A 110 5.78 -13.19 -1.84
N ARG A 111 6.78 -12.68 -1.11
CA ARG A 111 6.63 -12.23 0.29
C ARG A 111 6.51 -10.71 0.34
N THR A 112 5.63 -10.21 1.21
CA THR A 112 5.52 -8.77 1.44
C THR A 112 6.86 -8.20 1.89
N THR A 113 7.19 -7.02 1.38
CA THR A 113 8.37 -6.25 1.77
C THR A 113 8.01 -5.13 2.76
N ALA A 114 6.73 -4.98 3.12
CA ALA A 114 6.30 -4.06 4.16
C ALA A 114 6.76 -4.56 5.55
N PRO A 115 7.06 -3.65 6.49
CA PRO A 115 7.48 -3.97 7.86
C PRO A 115 6.29 -4.46 8.72
N VAL A 116 5.81 -5.68 8.45
CA VAL A 116 4.58 -6.25 9.04
C VAL A 116 4.55 -6.14 10.56
N ALA A 117 5.63 -6.53 11.25
CA ALA A 117 5.66 -6.52 12.71
C ALA A 117 5.48 -5.11 13.29
N ASP A 118 6.05 -4.10 12.64
CA ASP A 118 5.99 -2.71 13.09
C ASP A 118 4.61 -2.11 12.80
N ILE A 119 4.02 -2.46 11.65
CA ILE A 119 2.64 -2.09 11.31
C ILE A 119 1.65 -2.66 12.33
N LEU A 120 1.77 -3.95 12.67
CA LEU A 120 0.90 -4.57 13.68
C LEU A 120 1.02 -3.91 15.05
N ARG A 121 2.25 -3.59 15.49
CA ARG A 121 2.45 -2.85 16.74
C ARG A 121 1.77 -1.48 16.70
N ALA A 122 1.86 -0.75 15.58
CA ALA A 122 1.22 0.56 15.42
C ALA A 122 -0.31 0.47 15.42
N LEU A 123 -0.89 -0.56 14.80
CA LEU A 123 -2.33 -0.82 14.82
C LEU A 123 -2.82 -1.15 16.24
N HIS A 124 -2.12 -2.04 16.95
CA HIS A 124 -2.45 -2.38 18.34
C HIS A 124 -2.32 -1.18 19.28
N ALA A 125 -1.27 -0.38 19.15
CA ALA A 125 -1.10 0.86 19.92
C ALA A 125 -2.22 1.88 19.64
N SER A 126 -2.85 1.79 18.46
CA SER A 126 -4.01 2.58 18.06
C SER A 126 -5.35 1.99 18.55
N GLY A 127 -5.33 0.89 19.30
CA GLY A 127 -6.54 0.20 19.79
C GLY A 127 -7.26 -0.60 18.70
N LEU A 128 -6.61 -0.87 17.57
CA LEU A 128 -7.18 -1.62 16.45
C LEU A 128 -6.72 -3.09 16.52
N PRO A 129 -7.62 -4.07 16.68
CA PRO A 129 -7.26 -5.48 16.58
C PRO A 129 -6.66 -5.79 15.21
N ALA A 130 -5.46 -6.36 15.18
CA ALA A 130 -4.76 -6.65 13.94
C ALA A 130 -3.95 -7.95 14.01
N GLU A 131 -3.82 -8.64 12.89
CA GLU A 131 -3.03 -9.87 12.78
C GLU A 131 -2.30 -9.97 11.44
N ALA A 132 -1.26 -10.81 11.40
CA ALA A 132 -0.59 -11.17 10.16
C ALA A 132 -1.29 -12.38 9.51
N SER A 133 -1.48 -12.36 8.19
CA SER A 133 -2.14 -13.43 7.46
C SER A 133 -1.29 -13.94 6.31
N SER A 134 -1.21 -15.26 6.14
CA SER A 134 -0.66 -15.88 4.91
C SER A 134 -1.74 -16.35 3.95
N GLU A 135 -3.01 -16.19 4.32
CA GLU A 135 -4.14 -16.68 3.54
C GLU A 135 -4.54 -15.68 2.46
N ALA A 136 -4.76 -16.20 1.26
CA ALA A 136 -5.49 -15.48 0.23
C ALA A 136 -6.99 -15.51 0.52
N GLU A 137 -7.69 -14.49 0.03
CA GLU A 137 -9.15 -14.34 0.06
C GLU A 137 -9.67 -14.19 -1.34
N ASP A 138 -10.92 -14.54 -1.64
CA ASP A 138 -11.49 -14.62 -3.00
C ASP A 138 -11.75 -13.25 -3.65
N ASP A 139 -10.67 -12.47 -3.84
CA ASP A 139 -10.66 -11.14 -4.42
C ASP A 139 -9.39 -10.86 -5.25
N ALA A 140 -9.25 -9.62 -5.73
CA ALA A 140 -8.07 -9.16 -6.48
C ALA A 140 -6.84 -8.84 -5.60
N GLY A 141 -6.97 -8.76 -4.28
CA GLY A 141 -5.92 -8.24 -3.41
C GLY A 141 -4.65 -9.10 -3.42
N SER A 142 -4.78 -10.41 -3.26
CA SER A 142 -3.63 -11.33 -3.31
C SER A 142 -3.00 -11.38 -4.70
N TYR A 143 -3.82 -11.26 -5.74
CA TYR A 143 -3.36 -11.19 -7.13
C TYR A 143 -2.48 -9.96 -7.37
N LEU A 144 -2.96 -8.77 -7.01
CA LEU A 144 -2.24 -7.51 -7.10
C LEU A 144 -0.93 -7.56 -6.30
N LEU A 145 -0.99 -8.06 -5.06
CA LEU A 145 0.19 -8.18 -4.20
C LEU A 145 1.26 -9.06 -4.85
N TYR A 146 0.88 -10.21 -5.42
CA TYR A 146 1.83 -11.09 -6.11
C TYR A 146 2.44 -10.40 -7.34
N ARG A 147 1.62 -9.78 -8.19
CA ARG A 147 2.08 -9.11 -9.42
C ARG A 147 3.11 -8.02 -9.14
N ILE A 148 2.84 -7.19 -8.15
CA ILE A 148 3.75 -6.09 -7.80
C ILE A 148 5.06 -6.66 -7.25
N LEU A 149 4.99 -7.61 -6.32
CA LEU A 149 6.18 -8.15 -5.64
C LEU A 149 7.06 -9.03 -6.54
N ALA A 150 6.47 -9.84 -7.43
CA ALA A 150 7.22 -10.76 -8.27
C ALA A 150 8.12 -10.06 -9.29
N ASP A 151 7.82 -8.79 -9.59
CA ASP A 151 8.52 -7.95 -10.54
C ASP A 151 9.52 -6.98 -9.87
N LEU A 152 9.66 -7.03 -8.54
CA LEU A 152 10.63 -6.22 -7.82
C LEU A 152 12.02 -6.84 -7.84
N ASP A 153 13.02 -5.98 -7.98
CA ASP A 153 14.40 -6.36 -7.73
C ASP A 153 14.61 -6.57 -6.22
N ASP A 154 15.20 -7.71 -5.88
CA ASP A 154 15.67 -8.00 -4.53
C ASP A 154 16.94 -7.18 -4.24
N GLY A 155 16.94 -6.45 -3.12
CA GLY A 155 18.09 -5.65 -2.72
C GLY A 155 17.86 -4.77 -1.49
N PRO A 156 18.90 -4.04 -1.04
CA PRO A 156 18.82 -3.16 0.15
C PRO A 156 17.89 -1.96 -0.03
N HIS A 157 17.39 -1.74 -1.25
CA HIS A 157 16.53 -0.62 -1.62
C HIS A 157 15.17 -1.06 -2.14
N THR A 158 14.83 -2.35 -1.99
CA THR A 158 13.54 -2.91 -2.41
C THR A 158 12.40 -2.08 -1.80
N PRO A 159 11.47 -1.58 -2.64
CA PRO A 159 10.33 -0.82 -2.15
C PRO A 159 9.48 -1.58 -1.14
N ALA A 160 8.86 -0.86 -0.20
CA ALA A 160 7.95 -1.45 0.78
C ALA A 160 6.57 -1.68 0.15
N VAL A 161 6.14 -2.92 -0.01
CA VAL A 161 4.86 -3.28 -0.63
C VAL A 161 4.07 -4.16 0.32
N GLY A 162 2.88 -3.70 0.70
CA GLY A 162 2.00 -4.37 1.66
C GLY A 162 0.53 -4.35 1.25
N LEU A 163 -0.24 -5.25 1.85
CA LEU A 163 -1.69 -5.34 1.70
C LEU A 163 -2.34 -5.36 3.09
N LEU A 164 -3.10 -4.30 3.37
CA LEU A 164 -3.92 -4.16 4.56
C LEU A 164 -5.38 -4.46 4.22
N ARG A 165 -5.97 -5.37 4.97
CA ARG A 165 -7.39 -5.72 4.86
C ARG A 165 -8.13 -5.27 6.11
N SER A 166 -9.24 -4.56 5.94
CA SER A 166 -10.12 -4.16 7.04
C SER A 166 -11.26 -5.16 7.25
N PRO A 167 -11.63 -5.46 8.50
CA PRO A 167 -12.75 -6.35 8.78
C PRO A 167 -14.08 -5.68 8.38
N ALA A 168 -15.08 -6.49 8.01
CA ALA A 168 -16.40 -5.98 7.61
C ALA A 168 -17.10 -5.12 8.67
N SER A 169 -16.75 -5.28 9.95
CA SER A 169 -17.26 -4.49 11.07
C SER A 169 -16.54 -3.16 11.28
N ALA A 170 -15.43 -2.88 10.60
CA ALA A 170 -14.71 -1.62 10.75
C ALA A 170 -15.48 -0.48 10.06
N ASP A 171 -15.69 0.61 10.79
CA ASP A 171 -16.17 1.86 10.22
C ASP A 171 -15.05 2.62 9.51
N GLU A 172 -15.42 3.64 8.75
CA GLU A 172 -14.49 4.46 7.98
C GLU A 172 -13.40 5.11 8.84
N THR A 173 -13.74 5.52 10.07
CA THR A 173 -12.77 6.13 10.99
C THR A 173 -11.69 5.13 11.41
N ALA A 174 -12.08 3.89 11.73
CA ALA A 174 -11.16 2.82 12.05
C ALA A 174 -10.29 2.44 10.85
N VAL A 175 -10.85 2.37 9.64
CA VAL A 175 -10.09 2.09 8.42
C VAL A 175 -9.08 3.20 8.13
N LYS A 176 -9.50 4.47 8.19
CA LYS A 176 -8.60 5.62 8.01
C LYS A 176 -7.44 5.57 9.00
N LYS A 177 -7.74 5.37 10.29
CA LYS A 177 -6.71 5.24 11.34
C LYS A 177 -5.74 4.08 11.07
N ALA A 178 -6.25 2.95 10.57
CA ALA A 178 -5.41 1.80 10.23
C ALA A 178 -4.47 2.10 9.07
N VAL A 179 -4.97 2.75 8.02
CA VAL A 179 -4.21 3.15 6.83
C VAL A 179 -3.14 4.18 7.19
N GLU A 180 -3.49 5.22 7.96
CA GLU A 180 -2.55 6.24 8.43
C GLU A 180 -1.42 5.62 9.28
N ALA A 181 -1.76 4.68 10.18
CA ALA A 181 -0.79 3.98 11.01
C ALA A 181 0.15 3.12 10.15
N ALA A 182 -0.38 2.32 9.23
CA ALA A 182 0.43 1.47 8.35
C ALA A 182 1.33 2.29 7.42
N ALA A 183 0.76 3.32 6.77
CA ALA A 183 1.48 4.21 5.87
C ALA A 183 2.59 4.99 6.59
N SER A 184 2.35 5.43 7.83
CA SER A 184 3.36 6.13 8.63
C SER A 184 4.56 5.25 8.97
N ILE A 185 4.31 3.96 9.30
CA ILE A 185 5.39 3.01 9.54
C ILE A 185 6.19 2.77 8.26
N MET A 186 5.51 2.53 7.13
CA MET A 186 6.19 2.37 5.84
C MET A 186 7.01 3.62 5.48
N ALA A 187 6.48 4.82 5.71
CA ALA A 187 7.20 6.07 5.50
C ALA A 187 8.45 6.23 6.37
N GLY A 188 8.38 5.87 7.65
CA GLY A 188 9.54 5.87 8.54
C GLY A 188 10.68 4.98 8.03
N HIS A 189 10.35 3.79 7.53
CA HIS A 189 11.34 2.87 6.95
C HIS A 189 11.98 3.40 5.66
N MET A 190 11.22 4.14 4.84
CA MET A 190 11.79 4.83 3.66
C MET A 190 12.80 5.91 4.05
N ALA A 191 12.54 6.67 5.11
CA ALA A 191 13.44 7.75 5.58
C ALA A 191 14.79 7.23 6.09
N LEU A 192 14.85 5.96 6.52
CA LEU A 192 16.08 5.29 6.95
C LEU A 192 16.90 4.73 5.77
N SER A 193 16.31 4.68 4.57
CA SER A 193 17.01 4.20 3.37
C SER A 193 17.85 5.32 2.74
N PRO A 194 19.09 5.04 2.25
CA PRO A 194 19.90 6.00 1.53
C PRO A 194 19.15 6.63 0.35
N ARG A 195 19.25 7.95 0.22
CA ARG A 195 18.74 8.68 -0.95
C ARG A 195 19.76 8.49 -2.07
N THR A 196 19.46 7.64 -3.04
CA THR A 196 20.23 7.51 -4.29
C THR A 196 19.97 8.70 -5.20
#